data_AF-A0A7S2JE09-F1
#
_entry.id   AF-A0A7S2JE09-F1
#
_cell.length_a   1.000
_cell.length_b   1.000
_cell.length_c   1.000
_cell.angle_alpha   90.00
_cell.angle_beta   90.00
_cell.angle_gamma   90.00
#
_symmetry.space_group_name_H-M   'P 1'
#
loop_
_entity.id
_entity.type
_entity.pdbx_description
1 polymer ?
#
loop_
_entity_poly.entity_id
_entity_poly.type
_entity_poly.pdbx_seq_one_letter_code
_entity_poly.pdbx_strand_id
1 'polypeptide(L)'
;RCLKWKEAYADYGLHCGSQEFRWVGKAKTQEGEHHNNNLKAEMCMHFYEQFDENYCVQRNFNSRAKTQWCYVSAECNELNGGGAVPKTAASWKVCNATQDRMLQDQTPDRLYQIAQWTHMDPAYLMKMAYPVWAEPTKTKMLHWPGVQAALGILKPRNGNLTEKVQGLEEIQALDEPWVLDSLDSRPPYGLVWGDKIWEVKYTPWFWTQSDNFAEVYNDKQHMVTDYTCLKGCE
;
A
#
# COMPACT_ATOMS: atom_id res chain seq x y z
N ARG A 1 -8.26 -11.26 -18.01
CA ARG A 1 -7.18 -11.45 -17.00
C ARG A 1 -6.38 -10.16 -16.90
N CYS A 2 -5.94 -9.76 -15.70
CA CYS A 2 -5.06 -8.59 -15.53
C CYS A 2 -3.73 -8.76 -16.29
N LEU A 3 -3.27 -7.66 -16.89
CA LEU A 3 -1.90 -7.49 -17.40
C LEU A 3 -0.94 -7.38 -16.22
N LYS A 4 0.33 -7.73 -16.43
CA LYS A 4 1.35 -7.32 -15.48
C LYS A 4 1.52 -5.80 -15.54
N TRP A 5 1.79 -5.15 -14.40
CA TRP A 5 1.90 -3.69 -14.38
C TRP A 5 3.04 -3.22 -15.27
N LYS A 6 4.25 -3.74 -15.09
CA LYS A 6 5.42 -3.41 -15.92
C LYS A 6 5.17 -3.55 -17.43
N GLU A 7 4.54 -4.66 -17.85
CA GLU A 7 4.18 -4.90 -19.27
C GLU A 7 3.12 -3.91 -19.77
N ALA A 8 2.14 -3.55 -18.92
CA ALA A 8 1.10 -2.59 -19.29
C ALA A 8 1.71 -1.22 -19.64
N TYR A 9 2.71 -0.76 -18.89
CA TYR A 9 3.43 0.48 -19.18
C TYR A 9 4.34 0.38 -20.40
N ALA A 10 5.03 -0.75 -20.58
CA ALA A 10 5.94 -0.95 -21.71
C ALA A 10 5.21 -1.07 -23.05
N ASP A 11 4.12 -1.84 -23.10
CA ASP A 11 3.58 -2.36 -24.37
C ASP A 11 2.22 -1.78 -24.74
N TYR A 12 1.46 -1.24 -23.77
CA TYR A 12 0.07 -0.83 -24.02
C TYR A 12 -0.10 0.69 -24.17
N GLY A 13 1.00 1.46 -24.17
CA GLY A 13 0.98 2.91 -24.32
C GLY A 13 0.47 3.65 -23.07
N LEU A 14 0.50 2.99 -21.91
CA LEU A 14 0.19 3.62 -20.63
C LEU A 14 1.34 4.52 -20.19
N HIS A 15 0.98 5.61 -19.53
CA HIS A 15 1.91 6.51 -18.86
C HIS A 15 1.41 6.79 -17.45
N CYS A 16 2.33 7.17 -16.56
CA CYS A 16 1.99 7.53 -15.19
C CYS A 16 0.79 8.50 -15.13
N GLY A 17 -0.27 8.12 -14.41
CA GLY A 17 -1.49 8.91 -14.28
C GLY A 17 -2.56 8.65 -15.33
N SER A 18 -2.39 7.64 -16.17
CA SER A 18 -3.42 7.14 -17.09
C SER A 18 -4.71 6.77 -16.37
N GLN A 19 -4.61 6.26 -15.12
CA GLN A 19 -5.77 5.92 -14.28
C GLN A 19 -5.49 5.97 -12.77
N GLU A 20 -4.24 5.73 -12.37
CA GLU A 20 -3.77 5.42 -11.01
C GLU A 20 -4.18 6.46 -9.98
N PHE A 21 -4.30 7.73 -10.37
CA PHE A 21 -4.46 8.85 -9.45
C PHE A 21 -5.80 9.56 -9.58
N ARG A 22 -6.82 8.92 -10.17
CA ARG A 22 -8.16 9.51 -10.23
C ARG A 22 -8.78 9.74 -8.83
N TRP A 23 -8.24 9.09 -7.79
CA TRP A 23 -8.60 9.31 -6.38
C TRP A 23 -7.87 10.50 -5.73
N VAL A 24 -6.76 10.96 -6.31
CA VAL A 24 -6.04 12.16 -5.84
C VAL A 24 -6.86 13.37 -6.26
N GLY A 25 -7.88 13.70 -5.47
CA GLY A 25 -8.78 14.82 -5.71
C GLY A 25 -8.06 16.16 -5.53
N LYS A 26 -8.14 17.01 -6.57
CA LYS A 26 -7.76 18.43 -6.68
C LYS A 26 -7.50 19.15 -5.35
N ALA A 27 -6.33 18.96 -4.74
CA ALA A 27 -5.92 19.86 -3.67
C ALA A 27 -5.75 21.24 -4.30
N LYS A 28 -6.62 22.20 -3.99
CA LYS A 28 -6.61 23.54 -4.61
C LYS A 28 -5.54 24.47 -4.01
N THR A 29 -4.65 23.94 -3.19
CA THR A 29 -3.58 24.70 -2.52
C THR A 29 -2.25 24.34 -3.18
N GLN A 30 -1.37 25.33 -3.37
CA GLN A 30 -0.06 25.11 -4.01
C GLN A 30 0.77 24.04 -3.27
N GLU A 31 0.70 24.00 -1.93
CA GLU A 31 1.33 22.96 -1.11
C GLU A 31 0.71 21.58 -1.37
N GLY A 32 -0.62 21.49 -1.44
CA GLY A 32 -1.31 20.23 -1.73
C GLY A 32 -1.05 19.74 -3.15
N GLU A 33 -0.92 20.63 -4.14
CA GLU A 33 -0.55 20.27 -5.52
C GLU A 33 0.89 19.74 -5.60
N HIS A 34 1.85 20.39 -4.94
CA HIS A 34 3.24 19.91 -4.88
C HIS A 34 3.38 18.55 -4.19
N HIS A 35 2.73 18.35 -3.03
CA HIS A 35 2.73 17.07 -2.34
C HIS A 35 2.10 15.96 -3.17
N ASN A 36 1.00 16.25 -3.87
CA ASN A 36 0.35 15.30 -4.76
C ASN A 36 1.23 14.93 -5.96
N ASN A 37 1.98 15.87 -6.53
CA ASN A 37 2.86 15.60 -7.67
C ASN A 37 4.07 14.74 -7.29
N ASN A 38 4.67 14.97 -6.12
CA ASN A 38 5.76 14.12 -5.63
C ASN A 38 5.28 12.70 -5.34
N LEU A 39 4.13 12.54 -4.67
CA LEU A 39 3.54 11.23 -4.42
C LEU A 39 3.28 10.49 -5.74
N LYS A 40 2.70 11.17 -6.75
CA LYS A 40 2.45 10.57 -8.07
C LYS A 40 3.73 10.07 -8.74
N ALA A 41 4.78 10.89 -8.74
CA ALA A 41 6.07 10.52 -9.31
C ALA A 41 6.66 9.31 -8.57
N GLU A 42 6.65 9.33 -7.23
CA GLU A 42 7.14 8.22 -6.41
C GLU A 42 6.34 6.93 -6.66
N MET A 43 4.99 6.97 -6.69
CA MET A 43 4.19 5.76 -6.93
C MET A 43 4.44 5.19 -8.33
N CYS A 44 4.62 6.02 -9.35
CA CYS A 44 4.85 5.53 -10.71
C CYS A 44 6.25 4.95 -10.85
N MET A 45 7.27 5.74 -10.51
CA MET A 45 8.67 5.36 -10.70
C MET A 45 9.08 4.18 -9.82
N HIS A 46 8.51 4.07 -8.62
CA HIS A 46 8.92 3.05 -7.65
C HIS A 46 7.92 1.91 -7.50
N PHE A 47 6.69 2.02 -8.01
CA PHE A 47 5.71 0.93 -7.95
C PHE A 47 5.12 0.53 -9.29
N TYR A 48 4.26 1.37 -9.87
CA TYR A 48 3.42 0.94 -11.00
C TYR A 48 4.21 0.59 -12.26
N GLU A 49 5.30 1.30 -12.54
CA GLU A 49 6.14 1.03 -13.72
C GLU A 49 7.15 -0.11 -13.48
N GLN A 50 7.34 -0.53 -12.23
CA GLN A 50 8.35 -1.53 -11.85
C GLN A 50 7.77 -2.89 -11.48
N PHE A 51 6.53 -2.92 -10.96
CA PHE A 51 5.92 -4.14 -10.44
C PHE A 51 5.65 -5.16 -11.55
N ASP A 52 6.52 -6.16 -11.66
CA ASP A 52 6.45 -7.19 -12.71
C ASP A 52 5.52 -8.36 -12.33
N GLU A 53 4.30 -8.03 -11.95
CA GLU A 53 3.26 -9.02 -11.64
C GLU A 53 1.88 -8.51 -12.05
N ASN A 54 0.91 -9.42 -12.16
CA ASN A 54 -0.45 -9.11 -12.58
C ASN A 54 -1.48 -9.11 -11.44
N TYR A 55 -1.02 -8.89 -10.21
CA TYR A 55 -1.92 -8.75 -9.08
C TYR A 55 -2.73 -7.46 -9.15
N CYS A 56 -3.98 -7.54 -8.72
CA CYS A 56 -4.79 -6.38 -8.42
C CYS A 56 -4.24 -5.66 -7.19
N VAL A 57 -4.20 -4.35 -7.27
CA VAL A 57 -3.66 -3.49 -6.22
C VAL A 57 -4.73 -2.52 -5.74
N GLN A 58 -4.54 -2.01 -4.55
CA GLN A 58 -5.42 -1.04 -3.92
C GLN A 58 -5.68 0.15 -4.84
N ARG A 59 -6.97 0.42 -5.11
CA ARG A 59 -7.37 1.51 -6.02
C ARG A 59 -7.13 2.89 -5.42
N ASN A 60 -7.43 3.04 -4.14
CA ASN A 60 -7.27 4.28 -3.41
C ASN A 60 -6.19 4.06 -2.35
N PHE A 61 -4.97 4.46 -2.67
CA PHE A 61 -3.83 4.35 -1.75
C PHE A 61 -4.10 5.10 -0.45
N ASN A 62 -3.60 4.56 0.66
CA ASN A 62 -3.80 5.11 2.01
C ASN A 62 -5.26 5.43 2.36
N SER A 63 -6.20 4.56 1.98
CA SER A 63 -7.62 4.72 2.31
C SER A 63 -8.22 3.46 2.95
N ARG A 64 -9.40 3.61 3.56
CA ARG A 64 -10.19 2.50 4.10
C ARG A 64 -10.92 1.67 3.04
N ALA A 65 -10.89 2.09 1.76
CA ALA A 65 -11.53 1.32 0.69
C ALA A 65 -10.84 -0.05 0.57
N LYS A 66 -11.56 -1.07 0.12
CA LYS A 66 -10.99 -2.40 -0.19
C LYS A 66 -11.03 -2.72 -1.69
N THR A 67 -11.34 -1.73 -2.50
CA THR A 67 -11.47 -1.92 -3.94
C THR A 67 -10.09 -2.05 -4.54
N GLN A 68 -9.79 -3.19 -5.15
CA GLN A 68 -8.59 -3.37 -5.96
C GLN A 68 -8.91 -3.35 -7.45
N TRP A 69 -7.92 -2.98 -8.25
CA TRP A 69 -8.05 -2.81 -9.68
C TRP A 69 -6.78 -3.25 -10.41
N CYS A 70 -6.87 -3.40 -11.72
CA CYS A 70 -5.74 -3.69 -12.58
C CYS A 70 -5.99 -3.16 -14.01
N TYR A 71 -4.93 -3.13 -14.81
CA TYR A 71 -5.03 -2.98 -16.25
C TYR A 71 -5.32 -4.31 -16.95
N VAL A 72 -6.01 -4.21 -18.09
CA VAL A 72 -6.36 -5.30 -19.01
C VAL A 72 -6.16 -4.82 -20.45
N SER A 73 -6.07 -5.75 -21.41
CA SER A 73 -6.15 -5.38 -22.83
C SER A 73 -7.45 -4.62 -23.13
N ALA A 74 -7.42 -3.69 -24.10
CA ALA A 74 -8.61 -2.99 -24.58
C ALA A 74 -9.70 -3.92 -25.12
N GLU A 75 -9.36 -5.16 -25.48
CA GLU A 75 -10.29 -6.20 -25.93
C GLU A 75 -11.06 -6.87 -24.77
N CYS A 76 -10.70 -6.59 -23.52
CA CYS A 76 -11.36 -7.17 -22.36
C CYS A 76 -12.75 -6.57 -22.14
N ASN A 77 -13.78 -7.40 -22.28
CA ASN A 77 -15.17 -6.98 -22.09
C ASN A 77 -15.64 -7.01 -20.62
N GLU A 78 -14.95 -7.77 -19.76
CA GLU A 78 -15.28 -7.91 -18.33
C GLU A 78 -14.56 -6.83 -17.50
N LEU A 79 -15.09 -5.61 -17.54
CA LEU A 79 -14.47 -4.46 -16.87
C LEU A 79 -14.96 -4.23 -15.42
N ASN A 80 -16.06 -4.86 -15.01
CA ASN A 80 -16.60 -4.79 -13.64
C ASN A 80 -16.73 -3.36 -13.07
N GLY A 81 -17.15 -2.39 -13.89
CA GLY A 81 -17.22 -0.97 -13.51
C GLY A 81 -15.97 -0.15 -13.83
N GLY A 82 -14.99 -0.76 -14.49
CA GLY A 82 -13.87 -0.09 -15.14
C GLY A 82 -14.22 0.51 -16.50
N GLY A 83 -13.20 0.86 -17.28
CA GLY A 83 -13.39 1.52 -18.57
C GLY A 83 -12.14 1.59 -19.44
N ALA A 84 -12.32 2.07 -20.66
CA ALA A 84 -11.22 2.29 -21.59
C ALA A 84 -10.28 3.39 -21.09
N VAL A 85 -8.98 3.20 -21.32
CA VAL A 85 -7.98 4.25 -21.11
C VAL A 85 -7.80 5.00 -22.44
N PRO A 86 -8.04 6.33 -22.50
CA PRO A 86 -7.98 7.06 -23.76
C PRO A 86 -6.60 7.00 -24.42
N LYS A 87 -6.57 6.78 -25.74
CA LYS A 87 -5.36 6.77 -26.58
C LYS A 87 -4.33 5.68 -26.21
N THR A 88 -4.76 4.57 -25.63
CA THR A 88 -3.88 3.44 -25.31
C THR A 88 -4.53 2.13 -25.79
N ALA A 89 -3.76 1.03 -25.76
CA ALA A 89 -4.27 -0.30 -26.05
C ALA A 89 -4.83 -1.01 -24.81
N ALA A 90 -5.01 -0.30 -23.69
CA ALA A 90 -5.44 -0.84 -22.41
C ALA A 90 -6.82 -0.34 -21.99
N SER A 91 -7.50 -1.17 -21.21
CA SER A 91 -8.59 -0.76 -20.34
C SER A 91 -8.19 -1.02 -18.88
N TRP A 92 -8.94 -0.47 -17.94
CA TRP A 92 -8.82 -0.83 -16.53
C TRP A 92 -10.10 -1.49 -16.05
N LYS A 93 -9.99 -2.36 -15.06
CA LYS A 93 -11.15 -3.02 -14.45
C LYS A 93 -11.07 -3.03 -12.93
N VAL A 94 -12.24 -3.13 -12.29
CA VAL A 94 -12.30 -3.49 -10.86
C VAL A 94 -12.15 -4.99 -10.75
N CYS A 95 -11.28 -5.41 -9.84
CA CYS A 95 -10.96 -6.82 -9.72
C CYS A 95 -12.01 -7.61 -8.95
N ASN A 96 -12.11 -8.89 -9.27
CA ASN A 96 -12.98 -9.84 -8.59
C ASN A 96 -12.15 -11.02 -8.08
N ALA A 97 -12.28 -11.35 -6.79
CA ALA A 97 -11.51 -12.40 -6.12
C ALA A 97 -11.65 -13.79 -6.76
N THR A 98 -12.77 -14.06 -7.45
CA THR A 98 -12.97 -15.37 -8.09
C THR A 98 -12.24 -15.52 -9.43
N GLN A 99 -11.74 -14.44 -10.02
CA GLN A 99 -11.15 -14.44 -11.37
C GLN A 99 -9.76 -13.81 -11.42
N ASP A 100 -9.44 -12.91 -10.49
CA ASP A 100 -8.21 -12.13 -10.48
C ASP A 100 -7.37 -12.42 -9.24
N ARG A 101 -6.05 -12.32 -9.38
CA ARG A 101 -5.13 -12.45 -8.26
C ARG A 101 -5.13 -11.14 -7.48
N MET A 102 -5.60 -11.13 -6.24
CA MET A 102 -5.69 -9.91 -5.43
C MET A 102 -4.52 -9.84 -4.44
N LEU A 103 -3.86 -8.68 -4.32
CA LEU A 103 -2.83 -8.50 -3.29
C LEU A 103 -3.43 -8.61 -1.89
N GLN A 104 -4.66 -8.16 -1.68
CA GLN A 104 -5.32 -8.19 -0.37
C GLN A 104 -5.56 -9.61 0.18
N ASP A 105 -5.56 -10.62 -0.69
CA ASP A 105 -5.75 -12.02 -0.32
C ASP A 105 -4.45 -12.72 0.10
N GLN A 106 -3.29 -12.06 -0.11
CA GLN A 106 -1.99 -12.62 0.24
C GLN A 106 -1.72 -12.39 1.72
N THR A 107 -0.99 -13.31 2.37
CA THR A 107 -0.52 -13.09 3.74
C THR A 107 0.68 -12.11 3.77
N PRO A 108 1.03 -11.53 4.93
CA PRO A 108 2.21 -10.67 5.04
C PRO A 108 3.50 -11.35 4.58
N ASP A 109 3.70 -12.62 4.96
CA ASP A 109 4.86 -13.41 4.53
C ASP A 109 4.87 -13.62 3.01
N ARG A 110 3.69 -13.84 2.42
CA ARG A 110 3.58 -13.99 0.98
C ARG A 110 3.83 -12.67 0.26
N LEU A 111 3.34 -11.55 0.78
CA LEU A 111 3.64 -10.22 0.24
C LEU A 111 5.13 -9.90 0.35
N TYR A 112 5.77 -10.22 1.47
CA TYR A 112 7.22 -10.04 1.61
C TYR A 112 7.99 -10.88 0.58
N GLN A 113 7.64 -12.17 0.44
CA GLN A 113 8.19 -12.98 -0.65
C GLN A 113 7.93 -12.34 -2.01
N ILE A 114 6.74 -11.73 -2.20
CA ILE A 114 6.39 -11.06 -3.44
C ILE A 114 7.27 -9.83 -3.68
N ALA A 115 7.61 -9.10 -2.62
CA ALA A 115 8.51 -7.96 -2.70
C ALA A 115 9.92 -8.38 -3.11
N GLN A 116 10.45 -9.47 -2.54
CA GLN A 116 11.81 -9.95 -2.84
C GLN A 116 12.01 -10.31 -4.31
N TRP A 117 11.18 -11.19 -4.89
CA TRP A 117 11.35 -11.62 -6.30
C TRP A 117 10.98 -10.56 -7.33
N THR A 118 10.10 -9.59 -7.01
CA THR A 118 9.77 -8.48 -7.91
C THR A 118 10.62 -7.23 -7.66
N HIS A 119 11.58 -7.30 -6.73
CA HIS A 119 12.46 -6.20 -6.34
C HIS A 119 11.70 -4.94 -5.84
N MET A 120 10.54 -5.13 -5.22
CA MET A 120 9.68 -4.04 -4.72
C MET A 120 9.94 -3.79 -3.23
N ASP A 121 9.70 -2.56 -2.75
CA ASP A 121 9.70 -2.28 -1.31
C ASP A 121 8.56 -3.02 -0.59
N PRO A 122 8.85 -3.91 0.40
CA PRO A 122 7.83 -4.65 1.12
C PRO A 122 6.77 -3.77 1.78
N ALA A 123 7.19 -2.63 2.35
CA ALA A 123 6.30 -1.67 2.97
C ALA A 123 5.27 -1.15 1.98
N TYR A 124 5.75 -0.73 0.81
CA TYR A 124 4.91 -0.20 -0.23
C TYR A 124 3.93 -1.24 -0.76
N LEU A 125 4.41 -2.46 -0.98
CA LEU A 125 3.58 -3.57 -1.45
C LEU A 125 2.47 -3.92 -0.45
N MET A 126 2.76 -3.91 0.86
CA MET A 126 1.73 -4.12 1.90
C MET A 126 0.69 -2.99 1.93
N LYS A 127 1.10 -1.72 1.78
CA LYS A 127 0.16 -0.59 1.65
C LYS A 127 -0.67 -0.62 0.36
N MET A 128 -0.15 -1.27 -0.69
CA MET A 128 -0.87 -1.54 -1.94
C MET A 128 -1.75 -2.79 -1.85
N ALA A 129 -1.60 -3.61 -0.81
CA ALA A 129 -2.42 -4.79 -0.57
C ALA A 129 -3.63 -4.47 0.31
N TYR A 130 -3.45 -3.73 1.41
CA TYR A 130 -4.44 -3.66 2.49
C TYR A 130 -5.02 -2.26 2.72
N PRO A 131 -6.25 -2.15 3.24
CA PRO A 131 -6.82 -0.88 3.64
C PRO A 131 -6.08 -0.28 4.85
N VAL A 132 -6.05 1.06 4.92
CA VAL A 132 -5.50 1.80 6.06
C VAL A 132 -6.61 2.15 7.02
N TRP A 133 -6.46 1.84 8.31
CA TRP A 133 -7.46 2.12 9.34
C TRP A 133 -7.69 3.63 9.51
N ALA A 134 -6.61 4.39 9.58
CA ALA A 134 -6.66 5.82 9.84
C ALA A 134 -6.67 6.65 8.54
N GLU A 135 -7.80 7.27 8.20
CA GLU A 135 -7.87 8.36 7.22
C GLU A 135 -7.32 9.68 7.82
N PRO A 136 -6.54 10.49 7.07
CA PRO A 136 -5.93 11.73 7.56
C PRO A 136 -6.92 12.77 8.14
N THR A 137 -8.20 12.66 7.82
CA THR A 137 -9.22 13.69 8.12
C THR A 137 -10.04 13.42 9.37
N LYS A 138 -9.91 12.26 10.04
CA LYS A 138 -10.68 11.97 11.27
C LYS A 138 -9.74 11.80 12.46
N THR A 139 -9.73 12.80 13.33
CA THR A 139 -8.87 12.94 14.53
C THR A 139 -9.07 11.89 15.63
N LYS A 140 -9.97 10.92 15.46
CA LYS A 140 -10.30 9.88 16.46
C LYS A 140 -9.78 8.48 16.13
N MET A 141 -9.10 8.28 15.00
CA MET A 141 -8.66 6.93 14.63
C MET A 141 -7.32 6.56 15.28
N LEU A 142 -7.21 5.27 15.59
CA LEU A 142 -6.01 4.69 16.16
C LEU A 142 -4.90 4.61 15.10
N HIS A 143 -3.77 5.29 15.36
CA HIS A 143 -2.55 5.23 14.54
C HIS A 143 -1.52 4.27 15.15
N TRP A 144 -0.43 3.99 14.44
CA TRP A 144 0.61 3.05 14.90
C TRP A 144 1.13 3.34 16.32
N PRO A 145 1.49 4.59 16.71
CA PRO A 145 1.94 4.86 18.07
C PRO A 145 0.88 4.59 19.15
N GLY A 146 -0.41 4.64 18.77
CA GLY A 146 -1.52 4.27 19.63
C GLY A 146 -1.56 2.76 19.87
N VAL A 147 -1.36 1.95 18.83
CA VAL A 147 -1.26 0.49 18.93
C VAL A 147 -0.03 0.08 19.73
N GLN A 148 1.13 0.68 19.46
CA GLN A 148 2.35 0.42 20.25
C GLN A 148 2.12 0.75 21.74
N ALA A 149 1.35 1.79 22.06
CA ALA A 149 0.98 2.08 23.44
C ALA A 149 -0.01 1.06 24.03
N ALA A 150 -1.00 0.61 23.26
CA ALA A 150 -1.92 -0.46 23.67
C ALA A 150 -1.19 -1.79 23.95
N LEU A 151 -0.11 -2.06 23.21
CA LEU A 151 0.76 -3.22 23.41
C LEU A 151 1.78 -3.03 24.55
N GLY A 152 1.84 -1.86 25.18
CA GLY A 152 2.83 -1.55 26.22
C GLY A 152 4.26 -1.35 25.70
N ILE A 153 4.46 -1.27 24.37
CA ILE A 153 5.75 -1.03 23.72
C ILE A 153 6.18 0.43 23.92
N LEU A 154 5.23 1.36 23.79
CA LEU A 154 5.46 2.80 24.00
C LEU A 154 4.66 3.33 25.18
N LYS A 155 5.23 4.32 25.88
CA LYS A 155 4.44 5.13 26.81
C LYS A 155 3.51 6.05 26.00
N PRO A 156 2.21 6.11 26.33
CA PRO A 156 1.28 6.97 25.60
C PRO A 156 1.70 8.43 25.75
N ARG A 157 2.09 9.07 24.64
CA ARG A 157 2.47 10.49 24.63
C ARG A 157 1.27 11.38 24.96
N ASN A 158 0.12 11.07 24.38
CA ASN A 158 -1.19 11.71 24.56
C ASN A 158 -2.30 10.64 24.54
N GLY A 159 -3.51 10.97 25.03
CA GLY A 159 -4.72 10.14 24.95
C GLY A 159 -4.84 9.05 26.03
N ASN A 160 -6.05 8.50 26.18
CA ASN A 160 -6.36 7.48 27.20
C ASN A 160 -5.87 6.09 26.74
N LEU A 161 -5.13 5.38 27.59
CA LEU A 161 -4.66 4.02 27.29
C LEU A 161 -5.81 3.04 27.09
N THR A 162 -6.89 3.16 27.87
CA THR A 162 -8.09 2.32 27.74
C THR A 162 -8.73 2.46 26.36
N GLU A 163 -8.83 3.69 25.84
CA GLU A 163 -9.37 3.93 24.49
C GLU A 163 -8.48 3.31 23.40
N LYS A 164 -7.16 3.29 23.59
CA LYS A 164 -6.23 2.66 22.64
C LYS A 164 -6.34 1.15 22.63
N VAL A 165 -6.52 0.53 23.80
CA VAL A 165 -6.75 -0.90 23.93
C VAL A 165 -8.08 -1.28 23.26
N GLN A 166 -9.16 -0.55 23.56
CA GLN A 166 -10.46 -0.76 22.92
C GLN A 166 -10.40 -0.60 21.39
N GLY A 167 -9.74 0.44 20.91
CA GLY A 167 -9.57 0.65 19.46
C GLY A 167 -8.74 -0.46 18.79
N LEU A 168 -7.79 -1.07 19.50
CA LEU A 168 -7.06 -2.24 18.99
C LEU A 168 -7.99 -3.45 18.94
N GLU A 169 -8.70 -3.75 20.03
CA GLU A 169 -9.66 -4.85 20.12
C GLU A 169 -10.74 -4.76 19.03
N GLU A 170 -11.23 -3.56 18.71
CA GLU A 170 -12.15 -3.31 17.60
C GLU A 170 -11.57 -3.73 16.25
N ILE A 171 -10.29 -3.44 15.98
CA ILE A 171 -9.63 -3.82 14.73
C ILE A 171 -9.39 -5.33 14.69
N GLN A 172 -8.92 -5.91 15.80
CA GLN A 172 -8.68 -7.35 15.90
C GLN A 172 -9.98 -8.15 15.68
N ALA A 173 -11.10 -7.67 16.21
CA ALA A 173 -12.41 -8.33 16.06
C ALA A 173 -12.92 -8.39 14.62
N LEU A 174 -12.36 -7.60 13.69
CA LEU A 174 -12.74 -7.67 12.27
C LEU A 174 -12.18 -8.91 11.56
N ASP A 175 -11.10 -9.49 12.08
CA ASP A 175 -10.40 -10.64 11.49
C ASP A 175 -9.99 -10.43 10.01
N GLU A 176 -9.65 -9.19 9.68
CA GLU A 176 -9.21 -8.76 8.35
C GLU A 176 -7.92 -7.95 8.49
N PRO A 177 -7.07 -7.90 7.44
CA PRO A 177 -5.83 -7.14 7.48
C PRO A 177 -6.09 -5.62 7.39
N TRP A 178 -5.53 -4.88 8.34
CA TRP A 178 -5.58 -3.42 8.40
C TRP A 178 -4.19 -2.83 8.63
N VAL A 179 -3.81 -1.86 7.79
CA VAL A 179 -2.62 -1.05 8.00
C VAL A 179 -2.93 0.06 8.99
N LEU A 180 -2.09 0.15 10.02
CA LEU A 180 -2.13 1.16 11.05
C LEU A 180 -0.98 2.12 10.75
N ASP A 181 -1.28 3.20 10.02
CA ASP A 181 -0.23 4.08 9.51
C ASP A 181 0.41 4.92 10.62
N SER A 182 1.66 5.31 10.38
CA SER A 182 2.34 6.33 11.17
C SER A 182 1.80 7.72 10.87
N LEU A 183 2.10 8.67 11.76
CA LEU A 183 1.58 10.03 11.65
C LEU A 183 2.13 10.79 10.44
N ASP A 184 3.31 10.42 9.95
CA ASP A 184 3.98 10.97 8.76
C ASP A 184 3.82 10.06 7.52
N SER A 185 3.00 9.01 7.63
CA SER A 185 2.79 7.98 6.60
C SER A 185 4.03 7.20 6.16
N ARG A 186 5.12 7.24 6.93
CA ARG A 186 6.35 6.50 6.67
C ARG A 186 6.56 5.38 7.69
N PRO A 187 7.33 4.33 7.37
CA PRO A 187 7.76 3.36 8.36
C PRO A 187 8.46 4.04 9.58
N PRO A 188 8.24 3.53 10.81
CA PRO A 188 7.56 2.29 11.10
C PRO A 188 6.03 2.43 11.07
N TYR A 189 5.32 1.40 10.59
CA TYR A 189 3.86 1.32 10.71
C TYR A 189 3.43 -0.12 11.05
N GLY A 190 2.18 -0.27 11.48
CA GLY A 190 1.65 -1.57 11.90
C GLY A 190 0.78 -2.25 10.85
N LEU A 191 0.75 -3.57 10.92
CA LEU A 191 -0.29 -4.39 10.32
C LEU A 191 -0.99 -5.18 11.42
N VAL A 192 -2.33 -5.13 11.46
CA VAL A 192 -3.15 -5.93 12.38
C VAL A 192 -4.05 -6.83 11.55
N TRP A 193 -4.08 -8.12 11.87
CA TRP A 193 -4.99 -9.09 11.26
C TRP A 193 -5.44 -10.09 12.33
N GLY A 194 -6.66 -9.91 12.83
CA GLY A 194 -7.13 -10.71 13.96
C GLY A 194 -6.22 -10.49 15.18
N ASP A 195 -5.75 -11.60 15.77
CA ASP A 195 -4.79 -11.56 16.88
C ASP A 195 -3.33 -11.31 16.48
N LYS A 196 -3.06 -11.29 15.18
CA LYS A 196 -1.71 -11.14 14.63
C LYS A 196 -1.36 -9.69 14.43
N ILE A 197 -0.17 -9.30 14.88
CA ILE A 197 0.32 -7.92 14.77
C ILE A 197 1.77 -7.95 14.28
N TRP A 198 2.05 -7.19 13.23
CA TRP A 198 3.38 -6.96 12.70
C TRP A 198 3.74 -5.48 12.72
N GLU A 199 5.03 -5.19 12.82
CA GLU A 199 5.60 -3.87 12.56
C GLU A 199 6.44 -3.93 11.30
N VAL A 200 6.21 -3.01 10.37
CA VAL A 200 7.04 -2.79 9.19
C VAL A 200 7.95 -1.59 9.47
N LYS A 201 9.26 -1.72 9.23
CA LYS A 201 10.27 -0.69 9.53
C LYS A 201 11.38 -0.68 8.49
N TYR A 202 12.14 0.42 8.44
CA TYR A 202 13.36 0.48 7.65
C TYR A 202 14.40 -0.54 8.13
N THR A 203 15.08 -1.19 7.19
CA THR A 203 16.18 -2.12 7.52
C THR A 203 17.42 -1.35 8.00
N PRO A 204 18.32 -1.99 8.77
CA PRO A 204 19.63 -1.42 9.05
C PRO A 204 20.40 -1.06 7.77
N TRP A 205 20.24 -1.85 6.71
CA TRP A 205 20.87 -1.61 5.41
C TRP A 205 20.41 -0.29 4.79
N PHE A 206 19.12 0.03 4.81
CA PHE A 206 18.62 1.29 4.25
C PHE A 206 19.32 2.51 4.86
N TRP A 207 19.55 2.49 6.18
CA TRP A 207 20.22 3.59 6.88
C TRP A 207 21.71 3.74 6.52
N THR A 208 22.36 2.69 5.99
CA THR A 208 23.75 2.78 5.51
C THR A 208 23.85 3.34 4.09
N GLN A 209 22.72 3.53 3.39
CA GLN A 209 22.67 4.01 2.00
C GLN A 209 22.35 5.51 1.88
N SER A 210 22.59 6.31 2.92
CA SER A 210 22.19 7.73 2.98
C SER A 210 22.71 8.59 1.81
N ASP A 211 23.80 8.20 1.17
CA ASP A 211 24.43 8.94 0.08
C ASP A 211 24.03 8.42 -1.32
N ASN A 212 23.22 7.36 -1.41
CA ASN A 212 22.95 6.66 -2.67
C ASN A 212 21.49 6.23 -2.87
N PHE A 213 20.55 7.12 -2.54
CA PHE A 213 19.11 6.86 -2.70
C PHE A 213 18.72 6.47 -4.14
N ALA A 214 19.41 6.97 -5.17
CA ALA A 214 19.12 6.61 -6.56
C ALA A 214 19.34 5.11 -6.83
N GLU A 215 20.44 4.52 -6.34
CA GLU A 215 20.69 3.08 -6.50
C GLU A 215 19.69 2.25 -5.69
N VAL A 216 19.36 2.70 -4.48
CA VAL A 216 18.36 2.05 -3.60
C VAL A 216 17.04 1.86 -4.34
N TYR A 217 16.53 2.92 -4.96
CA TYR A 217 15.22 2.90 -5.60
C TYR A 217 15.21 2.29 -7.02
N ASN A 218 16.36 2.04 -7.63
CA ASN A 218 16.44 1.44 -8.97
C ASN A 218 16.51 -0.09 -8.97
N ASP A 219 17.16 -0.71 -7.98
CA ASP A 219 17.37 -2.18 -8.00
C ASP A 219 17.22 -2.86 -6.61
N LYS A 220 17.27 -2.07 -5.53
CA LYS A 220 17.37 -2.59 -4.16
C LYS A 220 16.18 -2.20 -3.27
N GLN A 221 15.03 -1.86 -3.86
CA GLN A 221 13.85 -1.47 -3.06
C GLN A 221 13.41 -2.57 -2.10
N HIS A 222 13.53 -3.84 -2.50
CA HIS A 222 13.27 -5.01 -1.66
C HIS A 222 14.15 -5.14 -0.39
N MET A 223 15.15 -4.28 -0.23
CA MET A 223 16.00 -4.21 0.96
C MET A 223 15.67 -3.00 1.84
N VAL A 224 14.76 -2.10 1.42
CA VAL A 224 14.49 -0.83 2.10
C VAL A 224 13.77 -1.06 3.43
N THR A 225 12.74 -1.91 3.42
CA THR A 225 11.99 -2.24 4.61
C THR A 225 11.94 -3.73 4.87
N ASP A 226 11.67 -4.07 6.12
CA ASP A 226 11.40 -5.42 6.59
C ASP A 226 10.25 -5.35 7.60
N TYR A 227 9.69 -6.50 7.93
CA TYR A 227 8.59 -6.63 8.88
C TYR A 227 8.95 -7.62 9.99
N THR A 228 8.37 -7.40 11.17
CA THR A 228 8.61 -8.24 12.33
C THR A 228 7.29 -8.55 13.00
N CYS A 229 7.03 -9.81 13.30
CA CYS A 229 5.89 -10.19 14.14
C CYS A 229 6.11 -9.66 15.56
N LEU A 230 5.09 -9.01 16.11
CA LEU A 230 5.06 -8.54 17.50
C LEU A 230 4.12 -9.38 18.37
N LYS A 231 3.06 -9.96 17.80
CA LYS A 231 2.07 -10.77 18.53
C LYS A 231 1.38 -11.76 17.59
N GLY A 232 1.14 -12.98 18.06
CA GLY A 232 0.15 -13.91 17.49
C GLY A 232 0.51 -14.63 16.18
N CYS A 233 1.77 -14.57 15.71
CA CYS A 233 2.14 -15.15 14.41
C CYS A 233 2.69 -16.60 14.47
N GLU A 234 2.59 -17.28 15.62
CA GLU A 234 2.95 -18.70 15.81
C GLU A 234 1.75 -19.63 15.60
#